data_AF-A0A511YST3-F1
#
_entry.id   AF-A0A511YST3-F1
#
_cell.length_a   1.000
_cell.length_b   1.000
_cell.length_c   1.000
_cell.angle_alpha   90.00
_cell.angle_beta   90.00
_cell.angle_gamma   90.00
#
_symmetry.space_group_name_H-M   'P 1'
#
loop_
_entity.id
_entity.type
_entity.pdbx_description
1 polymer ?
#
loop_
_entity_poly.entity_id
_entity_poly.type
_entity_poly.pdbx_seq_one_letter_code
_entity_poly.pdbx_strand_id
1 'polypeptide(L)'
;MVNKIKNKMRKLIIIFLISIITSSCHHEWIIRPEIKGRVISKQNKQIVARVITLPVEGEEYEVAVNKNEGKFYFPRQTIKEWTFLGMEKPKGPPTTNKIIVSAQGYKADTLDYTNYNARNNIVDLGNIILNEEN
;
A
#
# COMPACT_ATOMS: atom_id res chain seq x y z
N MET A 1 21.43 -29.19 47.73
CA MET A 1 20.85 -27.82 47.68
C MET A 1 21.09 -27.12 46.34
N VAL A 2 22.31 -27.21 45.77
CA VAL A 2 22.71 -26.59 44.48
C VAL A 2 21.83 -26.99 43.27
N ASN A 3 21.47 -28.28 43.13
CA ASN A 3 20.63 -28.75 42.00
C ASN A 3 19.21 -28.17 41.99
N LYS A 4 18.62 -27.86 43.17
CA LYS A 4 17.26 -27.32 43.29
C LYS A 4 17.21 -25.85 42.85
N ILE A 5 18.27 -25.09 43.15
CA ILE A 5 18.44 -23.69 42.73
C ILE A 5 18.71 -23.60 41.23
N LYS A 6 19.57 -24.49 40.69
CA LYS A 6 19.86 -24.57 39.25
C LYS A 6 18.59 -24.85 38.43
N ASN A 7 17.74 -25.75 38.92
CA ASN A 7 16.47 -26.09 38.26
C ASN A 7 15.43 -24.95 38.34
N LYS A 8 15.43 -24.18 39.44
CA LYS A 8 14.53 -23.02 39.63
C LYS A 8 14.94 -21.84 38.73
N MET A 9 16.24 -21.56 38.59
CA MET A 9 16.76 -20.57 37.63
C MET A 9 16.47 -20.96 36.18
N ARG A 10 16.62 -22.25 35.83
CA ARG A 10 16.34 -22.75 34.48
C ARG A 10 14.86 -22.57 34.10
N LYS A 11 13.94 -22.84 35.03
CA LYS A 11 12.50 -22.56 34.85
C LYS A 11 12.21 -21.07 34.67
N LEU A 12 12.89 -20.21 35.41
CA LEU A 12 12.71 -18.76 35.33
C LEU A 12 13.15 -18.20 33.97
N ILE A 13 14.29 -18.67 33.45
CA ILE A 13 14.81 -18.30 32.12
C ILE A 13 13.84 -18.71 31.01
N ILE A 14 13.24 -19.92 31.10
CA ILE A 14 12.25 -20.40 30.12
C ILE A 14 10.99 -19.52 30.13
N ILE A 15 10.52 -19.11 31.31
CA ILE A 15 9.35 -18.21 31.43
C ILE A 15 9.64 -16.84 30.80
N PHE A 16 10.83 -16.28 31.04
CA PHE A 16 11.23 -15.02 30.40
C PHE A 16 11.33 -15.15 28.87
N LEU A 17 11.93 -16.22 28.35
CA LEU A 17 11.98 -16.48 26.90
C LEU A 17 10.59 -16.60 26.27
N ILE A 18 9.67 -17.33 26.91
CA ILE A 18 8.29 -17.45 26.43
C ILE A 18 7.60 -16.09 26.44
N SER A 19 7.78 -15.29 27.51
CA SER A 19 7.19 -13.95 27.59
C SER A 19 7.69 -13.00 26.49
N ILE A 20 8.97 -13.08 26.12
CA ILE A 20 9.57 -12.30 25.02
C ILE A 20 8.98 -12.72 23.68
N ILE A 21 8.85 -14.03 23.43
CA ILE A 21 8.24 -14.57 22.20
C ILE A 21 6.76 -14.16 22.11
N THR A 22 6.01 -14.23 23.21
CA THR A 22 4.61 -13.79 23.23
C THR A 22 4.44 -12.26 23.17
N SER A 23 5.48 -11.50 23.51
CA SER A 23 5.49 -10.03 23.40
C SER A 23 5.84 -9.53 21.99
N SER A 24 6.41 -10.38 21.15
CA SER A 24 6.57 -10.05 19.75
C SER A 24 5.18 -10.03 19.10
N CYS A 25 4.86 -8.92 18.46
CA CYS A 25 3.66 -8.77 17.65
C CYS A 25 4.11 -8.66 16.20
N HIS A 26 3.26 -9.12 15.28
CA HIS A 26 3.45 -8.77 13.88
C HIS A 26 3.31 -7.26 13.72
N HIS A 27 4.34 -6.62 13.17
CA HIS A 27 4.25 -5.23 12.75
C HIS A 27 3.95 -5.20 11.24
N GLU A 28 2.97 -4.40 10.85
CA GLU A 28 2.59 -4.19 9.45
C GLU A 28 3.18 -2.86 8.97
N TRP A 29 4.19 -2.92 8.12
CA TRP A 29 4.79 -1.75 7.49
C TRP A 29 4.08 -1.45 6.17
N ILE A 30 3.70 -0.19 5.97
CA ILE A 30 3.03 0.25 4.74
C ILE A 30 4.10 0.73 3.76
N ILE A 31 4.24 0.02 2.65
CA ILE A 31 5.21 0.36 1.59
C ILE A 31 4.60 1.41 0.68
N ARG A 32 3.37 1.17 0.23
CA ARG A 32 2.58 2.08 -0.59
C ARG A 32 1.20 2.26 0.02
N PRO A 33 0.70 3.50 0.16
CA PRO A 33 -0.68 3.73 0.56
C PRO A 33 -1.66 3.15 -0.47
N GLU A 34 -2.92 3.00 -0.05
CA GLU A 34 -4.03 2.81 -0.97
C GLU A 34 -4.13 4.04 -1.87
N ILE A 35 -4.37 3.85 -3.17
CA ILE A 35 -4.55 4.94 -4.11
C ILE A 35 -5.98 4.86 -4.62
N LYS A 36 -6.72 5.96 -4.55
CA LYS A 36 -8.09 6.00 -5.07
C LYS A 36 -8.35 7.29 -5.81
N GLY A 37 -9.32 7.23 -6.73
CA GLY A 37 -9.75 8.40 -7.48
C GLY A 37 -10.99 8.11 -8.29
N ARG A 38 -11.42 9.11 -9.05
CA ARG A 38 -12.59 9.05 -9.93
C ARG A 38 -12.25 9.60 -11.30
N VAL A 39 -12.61 8.90 -12.37
CA VAL A 39 -12.44 9.38 -13.74
C VAL A 39 -13.76 9.91 -14.28
N ILE A 40 -13.73 11.16 -14.75
CA ILE A 40 -14.90 11.87 -15.27
C ILE A 40 -14.57 12.63 -16.57
N SER A 41 -15.60 12.97 -17.34
CA SER A 41 -15.48 13.86 -18.50
C SER A 41 -15.53 15.34 -18.07
N LYS A 42 -15.23 16.26 -19.00
CA LYS A 42 -15.39 17.71 -18.77
C LYS A 42 -16.82 18.10 -18.36
N GLN A 43 -17.82 17.35 -18.81
CA GLN A 43 -19.23 17.55 -18.49
C GLN A 43 -19.62 16.83 -17.17
N ASN A 44 -18.65 16.43 -16.36
CA ASN A 44 -18.82 15.74 -15.08
C ASN A 44 -19.56 14.39 -15.20
N LYS A 45 -19.48 13.74 -16.38
CA LYS A 45 -20.04 12.40 -16.59
C LYS A 45 -18.99 11.35 -16.22
N GLN A 46 -19.44 10.26 -15.60
CA GLN A 46 -18.57 9.12 -15.31
C GLN A 46 -18.03 8.49 -16.60
N ILE A 47 -16.75 8.12 -16.61
CA ILE A 47 -16.10 7.44 -17.74
C ILE A 47 -15.64 6.06 -17.28
N VAL A 48 -15.92 5.03 -18.10
CA VAL A 48 -15.28 3.71 -17.96
C VAL A 48 -13.89 3.80 -18.57
N ALA A 49 -12.90 3.79 -17.70
CA ALA A 49 -11.48 3.91 -17.92
C ALA A 49 -10.72 2.72 -17.33
N ARG A 50 -9.68 2.33 -18.05
CA ARG A 50 -8.61 1.46 -17.58
C ARG A 50 -7.53 2.34 -16.95
N VAL A 51 -7.26 2.13 -15.67
CA VAL A 51 -6.21 2.80 -14.92
C VAL A 51 -5.10 1.80 -14.64
N ILE A 52 -3.86 2.17 -14.97
CA ILE A 52 -2.70 1.28 -14.89
C ILE A 52 -1.61 1.99 -14.10
N THR A 53 -0.93 1.31 -13.18
CA THR A 53 0.27 1.88 -12.56
C THR A 53 1.43 1.84 -13.56
N LEU A 54 2.24 2.91 -13.61
CA LEU A 54 3.45 2.91 -14.45
C LEU A 54 4.58 2.24 -13.64
N PRO A 55 4.96 0.99 -13.94
CA PRO A 55 5.88 0.25 -13.07
C PRO A 55 7.27 0.91 -13.05
N VAL A 56 7.91 0.84 -11.89
CA VAL A 56 9.35 1.11 -11.75
C VAL A 56 10.14 -0.21 -11.85
N GLU A 57 11.46 -0.14 -12.00
CA GLU A 57 12.30 -1.33 -12.17
C GLU A 57 12.08 -2.36 -11.05
N GLY A 58 11.67 -3.57 -11.42
CA GLY A 58 11.36 -4.65 -10.48
C GLY A 58 9.93 -4.66 -9.90
N GLU A 59 9.04 -3.75 -10.33
CA GLU A 59 7.62 -3.72 -9.95
C GLU A 59 6.74 -4.27 -11.10
N GLU A 60 5.73 -5.08 -10.77
CA GLU A 60 4.67 -5.45 -11.72
C GLU A 60 3.63 -4.33 -11.81
N TYR A 61 3.08 -4.10 -13.01
CA TYR A 61 2.02 -3.11 -13.16
C TYR A 61 0.69 -3.66 -12.62
N GLU A 62 -0.07 -2.80 -11.95
CA GLU A 62 -1.42 -3.08 -11.47
C GLU A 62 -2.43 -2.44 -12.43
N VAL A 63 -3.58 -3.10 -12.61
CA VAL A 63 -4.67 -2.61 -13.46
C VAL A 63 -5.95 -2.51 -12.64
N ALA A 64 -6.57 -1.34 -12.65
CA ALA A 64 -7.91 -1.11 -12.15
C ALA A 64 -8.83 -0.71 -13.32
N VAL A 65 -10.03 -1.29 -13.36
CA VAL A 65 -11.09 -0.86 -14.29
C VAL A 65 -12.22 -0.28 -13.46
N ASN A 66 -12.52 1.00 -13.66
CA ASN A 66 -13.59 1.67 -12.90
C ASN A 66 -14.97 1.32 -13.50
N LYS A 67 -15.64 0.31 -12.94
CA LYS A 67 -16.96 -0.11 -13.43
C LYS A 67 -18.10 0.73 -12.86
N ASN A 68 -18.02 1.12 -11.59
CA ASN A 68 -19.09 1.82 -10.87
C ASN A 68 -18.68 3.26 -10.56
N GLU A 69 -19.53 4.23 -10.92
CA GLU A 69 -19.36 5.64 -10.56
C GLU A 69 -18.07 6.31 -11.07
N GLY A 70 -17.35 5.69 -12.01
CA GLY A 70 -16.03 6.14 -12.44
C GLY A 70 -14.93 6.00 -11.38
N LYS A 71 -15.19 5.32 -10.25
CA LYS A 71 -14.22 5.18 -9.15
C LYS A 71 -13.25 4.02 -9.38
N PHE A 72 -11.97 4.24 -9.09
CA PHE A 72 -10.95 3.20 -9.06
C PHE A 72 -10.21 3.22 -7.72
N TYR A 73 -9.60 2.08 -7.38
CA TYR A 73 -8.66 1.99 -6.28
C TYR A 73 -7.57 0.96 -6.57
N PHE A 74 -6.37 1.21 -6.07
CA PHE A 74 -5.28 0.26 -5.94
C PHE A 74 -5.10 -0.03 -4.45
N PRO A 75 -5.09 -1.31 -4.04
CA PRO A 75 -4.93 -1.66 -2.64
C PRO A 75 -3.58 -1.17 -2.10
N ARG A 76 -3.54 -0.89 -0.80
CA ARG A 76 -2.28 -0.61 -0.09
C ARG A 76 -1.34 -1.82 -0.21
N GLN A 77 -0.05 -1.56 -0.31
CA GLN A 77 0.99 -2.59 -0.28
C GLN A 77 1.68 -2.60 1.08
N THR A 78 1.78 -3.76 1.71
CA THR A 78 2.26 -3.90 3.08
C THR A 78 3.21 -5.07 3.24
N ILE A 79 4.23 -4.91 4.09
CA ILE A 79 5.07 -6.01 4.59
C ILE A 79 4.62 -6.35 6.00
N LYS A 80 4.36 -7.64 6.25
CA LYS A 80 4.06 -8.16 7.58
C LYS A 80 5.22 -9.02 8.04
N GLU A 81 5.97 -8.52 9.00
CA GLU A 81 7.13 -9.23 9.55
C GLU A 81 7.01 -9.34 11.07
N TRP A 82 7.66 -10.38 11.59
CA TRP A 82 7.91 -10.49 13.03
C TRP A 82 9.01 -9.49 13.38
N THR A 83 8.67 -8.44 14.12
CA THR A 83 9.66 -7.43 14.52
C THR A 83 9.54 -7.12 16.00
N PHE A 84 10.67 -6.71 16.58
CA PHE A 84 10.67 -6.09 17.90
C PHE A 84 10.33 -4.60 17.78
N LEU A 85 9.76 -4.02 18.84
CA LEU A 85 9.49 -2.58 18.94
C LEU A 85 10.79 -1.79 18.72
N GLY A 86 10.74 -0.76 17.87
CA GLY A 86 11.86 0.16 17.61
C GLY A 86 12.80 -0.25 16.47
N MET A 87 12.52 -1.33 15.75
CA MET A 87 13.25 -1.63 14.51
C MET A 87 12.90 -0.64 13.40
N GLU A 88 13.91 -0.28 12.60
CA GLU A 88 13.70 0.52 11.40
C GLU A 88 12.82 -0.21 10.38
N LYS A 89 12.07 0.57 9.60
CA LYS A 89 11.25 0.05 8.50
C LYS A 89 12.17 -0.69 7.51
N PRO A 90 11.84 -1.94 7.11
CA PRO A 90 12.61 -2.63 6.10
C PRO A 90 12.58 -1.83 4.79
N LYS A 91 13.71 -1.85 4.05
CA LYS A 91 13.78 -1.25 2.73
C LYS A 91 12.87 -2.06 1.80
N GLY A 92 11.66 -1.54 1.58
CA GLY A 92 10.70 -2.15 0.67
C GLY A 92 11.14 -2.04 -0.80
N PRO A 93 10.48 -2.79 -1.70
CA PRO A 93 10.69 -2.63 -3.13
C PRO A 93 10.37 -1.19 -3.56
N PRO A 94 10.97 -0.70 -4.66
CA PRO A 94 10.58 0.57 -5.23
C PRO A 94 9.09 0.51 -5.63
N THR A 95 8.36 1.59 -5.39
CA THR A 95 6.93 1.68 -5.70
C THR A 95 6.70 2.86 -6.60
N THR A 96 5.87 2.66 -7.61
CA THR A 96 5.47 3.73 -8.52
C THR A 96 4.65 4.82 -7.84
N ASN A 97 4.79 6.03 -8.38
CA ASN A 97 4.05 7.24 -8.06
C ASN A 97 3.27 7.76 -9.28
N LYS A 98 3.12 6.94 -10.33
CA LYS A 98 2.51 7.34 -11.59
C LYS A 98 1.42 6.35 -12.01
N ILE A 99 0.34 6.88 -12.56
CA ILE A 99 -0.71 6.10 -13.21
C ILE A 99 -0.95 6.60 -14.63
N ILE A 100 -1.31 5.68 -15.50
CA ILE A 100 -1.83 5.94 -16.84
C ILE A 100 -3.34 5.68 -16.82
N VAL A 101 -4.12 6.63 -17.31
CA VAL A 101 -5.57 6.54 -17.43
C VAL A 101 -5.93 6.53 -18.91
N SER A 102 -6.65 5.50 -19.34
CA SER A 102 -7.08 5.33 -20.73
C SER A 102 -8.55 4.94 -20.79
N ALA A 103 -9.32 5.57 -21.67
CA ALA A 103 -10.72 5.25 -21.91
C ALA A 103 -11.03 5.35 -23.41
N GLN A 104 -11.99 4.56 -23.89
CA GLN A 104 -12.38 4.58 -25.29
C GLN A 104 -13.02 5.92 -25.67
N GLY A 105 -12.51 6.57 -26.73
CA GLY A 105 -12.98 7.89 -27.19
C GLY A 105 -12.44 9.06 -26.37
N TYR A 106 -11.44 8.83 -25.51
CA TYR A 106 -10.78 9.86 -24.70
C TYR A 106 -9.27 9.75 -24.82
N LYS A 107 -8.61 10.92 -24.80
CA LYS A 107 -7.16 11.00 -24.85
C LYS A 107 -6.60 10.43 -23.55
N ALA A 108 -5.68 9.47 -23.66
CA ALA A 108 -4.98 8.92 -22.51
C ALA A 108 -4.17 10.00 -21.79
N ASP A 109 -4.11 9.90 -20.47
CA ASP A 109 -3.37 10.83 -19.61
C ASP A 109 -2.49 10.08 -18.61
N THR A 110 -1.43 10.74 -18.15
CA THR A 110 -0.51 10.23 -17.13
C THR A 110 -0.50 11.17 -15.94
N LEU A 111 -0.87 10.65 -14.77
CA LEU A 111 -0.87 11.40 -13.53
C LEU A 111 0.33 10.99 -12.67
N ASP A 112 1.13 11.96 -12.26
CA ASP A 112 2.15 11.82 -11.24
C ASP A 112 1.61 12.32 -9.89
N TYR A 113 1.54 11.42 -8.91
CA TYR A 113 1.02 11.71 -7.58
C TYR A 113 2.10 11.80 -6.49
N THR A 114 3.36 12.04 -6.86
CA THR A 114 4.49 12.21 -5.90
C THR A 114 4.18 13.22 -4.79
N ASN A 115 3.55 14.35 -5.16
CA ASN A 115 3.30 15.46 -4.26
C ASN A 115 1.96 15.34 -3.51
N TYR A 116 1.25 14.22 -3.65
CA TYR A 116 -0.01 14.01 -2.95
C TYR A 116 0.25 13.53 -1.53
N ASN A 117 -0.40 14.19 -0.56
CA ASN A 117 -0.29 13.80 0.84
C ASN A 117 -1.12 12.55 1.11
N ALA A 118 -0.48 11.51 1.65
CA ALA A 118 -1.20 10.36 2.19
C ALA A 118 -1.81 10.71 3.56
N ARG A 119 -3.11 10.46 3.73
CA ARG A 119 -3.80 10.55 5.02
C ARG A 119 -4.39 9.21 5.36
N ASN A 120 -4.14 8.71 6.58
CA ASN A 120 -4.58 7.38 7.01
C ASN A 120 -4.20 6.27 6.01
N ASN A 121 -3.00 6.39 5.39
CA ASN A 121 -2.49 5.45 4.39
C ASN A 121 -3.31 5.39 3.10
N ILE A 122 -4.00 6.48 2.76
CA ILE A 122 -4.76 6.65 1.54
C ILE A 122 -4.26 7.91 0.82
N VAL A 123 -3.97 7.77 -0.46
CA VAL A 123 -3.77 8.85 -1.43
C VAL A 123 -5.06 9.01 -2.22
N ASP A 124 -5.76 10.12 -1.98
CA ASP A 124 -6.97 10.47 -2.72
C ASP A 124 -6.61 11.42 -3.87
N LEU A 125 -6.75 10.93 -5.10
CA LEU A 125 -6.45 11.65 -6.32
C LEU A 125 -7.61 12.57 -6.74
N GLY A 126 -8.77 12.47 -6.08
CA GLY A 126 -9.96 13.23 -6.43
C GLY A 126 -10.50 12.87 -7.82
N ASN A 127 -10.94 13.89 -8.55
CA ASN A 127 -11.48 13.73 -9.90
C ASN A 127 -10.37 13.93 -10.95
N ILE A 128 -10.14 12.91 -11.76
CA ILE A 128 -9.31 12.94 -12.96
C ILE A 128 -10.22 13.21 -14.15
N ILE A 129 -9.98 14.31 -14.85
CA ILE A 129 -10.81 14.76 -15.97
C ILE A 129 -10.13 14.35 -17.27
N LEU A 130 -10.79 13.50 -18.06
CA LEU A 130 -10.30 13.14 -19.41
C LEU A 130 -10.92 14.02 -20.49
N ASN A 131 -10.12 14.31 -21.51
CA ASN A 131 -10.54 15.02 -22.71
C ASN A 131 -10.95 14.01 -23.79
N GLU A 132 -12.01 14.29 -24.54
CA GLU A 132 -12.40 13.47 -25.70
C GLU A 132 -11.29 13.46 -26.76
N GLU A 133 -11.12 12.34 -27.46
CA GLU A 133 -10.29 12.28 -28.67
C GLU A 133 -11.04 13.01 -29.79
N ASN A 134 -10.44 14.09 -30.31
CA ASN A 134 -10.95 14.82 -31.47
C ASN A 134 -10.86 14.00 -32.76
#